data_AF-A0A5J4KR82-F1
#
_entry.id   AF-A0A5J4KR82-F1
#
_cell.length_a   1.000
_cell.length_b   1.000
_cell.length_c   1.000
_cell.angle_alpha   90.00
_cell.angle_beta   90.00
_cell.angle_gamma   90.00
#
_symmetry.space_group_name_H-M   'P 1'
#
loop_
_entity.id
_entity.type
_entity.pdbx_description
1 polymer ?
#
loop_
_entity_poly.entity_id
_entity_poly.type
_entity_poly.pdbx_seq_one_letter_code
_entity_poly.pdbx_strand_id
1 'polypeptide(L)'
;MNSQQILVTSVTDARISAIIDLVWAQGQRWHQLDSRLNAISSKEQIASMIQHHRSQEQLPLVAVDTQNRVRAYVHPAIWQLDPEDGLRAFFSDRNGLARYLTLPDPDDADAFLVVSTLFAELTQRRNGQRIRGEIVYWPSCDLWLDKLLHKQGYLLDSELAYQRFPIKISEPPHSYSGTNMQSRLACRDDEDVLAALFTEELVFHEPYTPFVHMNPAVEQAFRDRLSLLWAGKSLEEGAPLVVVIELDGRVVAMSESDLYIVNEDEKDASYLLPAGRYCHINNMGVCQELRGQGIGHMLVKATVDLFEPMNLDGSILWFNPDNPLSSRFWPRLGFQPLWRTYQRHYANRSNPLF
;
A
#
# COMPACT_ATOMS: atom_id res chain seq x y z
N MET A 1 40.87 -4.44 13.61
CA MET A 1 39.77 -3.68 12.98
C MET A 1 38.76 -3.41 14.08
N ASN A 2 38.57 -2.15 14.48
CA ASN A 2 37.52 -1.81 15.45
C ASN A 2 36.17 -2.15 14.81
N SER A 3 35.46 -3.11 15.37
CA SER A 3 34.09 -3.42 14.96
C SER A 3 33.24 -2.16 15.19
N GLN A 4 32.75 -1.54 14.12
CA GLN A 4 31.74 -0.49 14.23
C GLN A 4 30.55 -1.07 15.03
N GLN A 5 30.19 -0.40 16.12
CA GLN A 5 29.06 -0.77 16.94
C GLN A 5 27.94 0.24 16.71
N ILE A 6 26.76 -0.26 16.39
CA ILE A 6 25.54 0.54 16.31
C ILE A 6 24.70 0.28 17.55
N LEU A 7 24.27 1.35 18.22
CA LEU A 7 23.38 1.31 19.36
C LEU A 7 22.02 1.88 18.97
N VAL A 8 20.94 1.15 19.24
CA VAL A 8 19.58 1.63 19.04
C VAL A 8 18.96 1.98 20.39
N THR A 9 18.39 3.18 20.49
CA THR A 9 17.87 3.72 21.76
C THR A 9 16.72 4.69 21.49
N SER A 10 16.04 5.13 22.53
CA SER A 10 14.95 6.11 22.40
C SER A 10 15.50 7.50 22.03
N VAL A 11 14.68 8.28 21.32
CA VAL A 11 15.04 9.67 20.96
C VAL A 11 15.13 10.57 22.19
N THR A 12 16.20 11.38 22.25
CA THR A 12 16.43 12.41 23.26
C THR A 12 16.55 13.79 22.63
N ASP A 13 16.32 14.86 23.40
CA ASP A 13 16.37 16.25 22.89
C ASP A 13 17.70 16.58 22.21
N ALA A 14 18.82 16.09 22.77
CA ALA A 14 20.16 16.29 22.26
C ALA A 14 20.38 15.74 20.83
N ARG A 15 19.50 14.85 20.34
CA ARG A 15 19.61 14.22 19.02
C ARG A 15 18.64 14.77 17.98
N ILE A 16 17.70 15.62 18.37
CA ILE A 16 16.61 16.07 17.48
C ILE A 16 17.15 16.78 16.24
N SER A 17 18.13 17.69 16.39
CA SER A 17 18.71 18.39 15.23
C SER A 17 19.30 17.43 14.21
N ALA A 18 20.05 16.41 14.67
CA ALA A 18 20.66 15.43 13.78
C ALA A 18 19.62 14.49 13.13
N ILE A 19 18.52 14.18 13.83
CA ILE A 19 17.40 13.44 13.24
C ILE A 19 16.71 14.26 12.16
N ILE A 20 16.49 15.57 12.38
CA ILE A 20 15.90 16.47 11.39
C ILE A 20 16.74 16.48 10.10
N ASP A 21 18.06 16.61 10.25
CA ASP A 21 18.97 16.62 9.11
C ASP A 21 18.95 15.29 8.34
N LEU A 22 18.91 14.16 9.06
CA LEU A 22 18.82 12.83 8.47
C LEU A 22 17.50 12.63 7.68
N VAL A 23 16.35 12.97 8.29
CA VAL A 23 15.03 12.86 7.65
C VAL A 23 14.96 13.75 6.41
N TRP A 24 15.47 14.98 6.52
CA TRP A 24 15.51 15.91 5.40
C TRP A 24 16.41 15.40 4.26
N ALA A 25 17.59 14.87 4.57
CA ALA A 25 18.51 14.30 3.57
C ALA A 25 17.89 13.10 2.83
N GLN A 26 17.23 12.18 3.54
CA GLN A 26 16.50 11.07 2.90
C GLN A 26 15.38 11.58 1.99
N GLY A 27 14.60 12.57 2.45
CA GLY A 27 13.54 13.18 1.64
C GLY A 27 14.07 13.81 0.35
N GLN A 28 15.21 14.51 0.42
CA GLN A 28 15.89 15.06 -0.75
C GLN A 28 16.31 13.97 -1.74
N ARG A 29 16.95 12.91 -1.24
CA ARG A 29 17.40 11.77 -2.04
C ARG A 29 16.22 11.09 -2.74
N TRP A 30 15.14 10.81 -2.01
CA TRP A 30 13.93 10.22 -2.57
C TRP A 30 13.30 11.09 -3.65
N HIS A 31 13.16 12.40 -3.42
CA HIS A 31 12.61 13.30 -4.41
C HIS A 31 13.49 13.42 -5.67
N GLN A 32 14.81 13.31 -5.53
CA GLN A 32 15.74 13.25 -6.67
C GLN A 32 15.60 11.95 -7.48
N LEU A 33 15.33 10.82 -6.81
CA LEU A 33 15.09 9.53 -7.46
C LEU A 33 13.72 9.49 -8.16
N ASP A 34 12.70 10.09 -7.55
CA ASP A 34 11.35 10.14 -8.08
C ASP A 34 10.58 11.37 -7.58
N SER A 35 10.38 12.33 -8.48
CA SER A 35 9.70 13.60 -8.18
C SER A 35 8.21 13.45 -7.88
N ARG A 36 7.64 12.24 -8.05
CA ARG A 36 6.24 11.93 -7.71
C ARG A 36 6.04 11.69 -6.21
N LEU A 37 7.11 11.34 -5.49
CA LEU A 37 7.09 11.22 -4.04
C LEU A 37 6.84 12.60 -3.41
N ASN A 38 6.34 12.59 -2.18
CA ASN A 38 6.02 13.80 -1.42
C ASN A 38 7.13 14.85 -1.49
N ALA A 39 6.70 16.11 -1.58
CA ALA A 39 7.61 17.24 -1.48
C ALA A 39 8.41 17.16 -0.16
N ILE A 40 9.68 17.56 -0.22
CA ILE A 40 10.54 17.55 0.96
C ILE A 40 9.91 18.46 2.03
N SER A 41 9.57 17.88 3.18
CA SER A 41 9.09 18.63 4.32
C SER A 41 10.13 19.64 4.80
N SER A 42 9.67 20.81 5.24
CA SER A 42 10.55 21.79 5.87
C SER A 42 11.15 21.21 7.16
N LYS A 43 12.29 21.74 7.60
CA LYS A 43 12.92 21.28 8.84
C LYS A 43 12.01 21.51 10.06
N GLU A 44 11.18 22.55 10.03
CA GLU A 44 10.18 22.88 11.05
C GLU A 44 9.02 21.87 11.06
N GLN A 45 8.56 21.44 9.89
CA GLN A 45 7.56 20.37 9.77
C GLN A 45 8.12 19.06 10.31
N ILE A 46 9.36 18.70 9.96
CA ILE A 46 10.05 17.50 10.47
C ILE A 46 10.21 17.58 11.99
N ALA A 47 10.62 18.74 12.52
CA ALA A 47 10.72 18.94 13.97
C ALA A 47 9.37 18.74 14.67
N SER A 48 8.30 19.31 14.12
CA SER A 48 6.94 19.17 14.65
C SER A 48 6.47 17.72 14.64
N MET A 49 6.75 17.00 13.54
CA MET A 49 6.48 15.57 13.41
C MET A 49 7.24 14.76 14.49
N ILE A 50 8.54 15.01 14.69
CA ILE A 50 9.33 14.31 15.72
C ILE A 50 8.79 14.58 17.12
N GLN A 51 8.41 15.82 17.44
CA GLN A 51 7.79 16.13 18.74
C GLN A 51 6.46 15.41 18.93
N HIS A 52 5.64 15.35 17.88
CA HIS A 52 4.40 14.59 17.91
C HIS A 52 4.68 13.10 18.18
N HIS A 53 5.63 12.47 17.48
CA HIS A 53 5.98 11.06 17.71
C HIS A 53 6.45 10.78 19.14
N ARG A 54 7.20 11.71 19.75
CA ARG A 54 7.64 11.57 21.15
C ARG A 54 6.52 11.67 22.18
N SER A 55 5.37 12.23 21.81
CA SER A 55 4.17 12.29 22.65
C SER A 55 3.29 11.04 22.54
N GLN A 56 3.59 10.12 21.61
CA GLN A 56 2.83 8.90 21.41
C GLN A 56 3.26 7.80 22.40
N GLU A 57 2.38 6.80 22.56
CA GLU A 57 2.65 5.62 23.41
C GLU A 57 3.88 4.84 22.92
N GLN A 58 4.04 4.70 21.61
CA GLN A 58 5.21 4.04 21.01
C GLN A 58 6.32 5.06 20.77
N LEU A 59 7.31 5.08 21.67
CA LEU A 59 8.41 6.04 21.58
C LEU A 59 9.27 5.80 20.31
N PRO A 60 9.66 6.87 19.59
CA PRO A 60 10.53 6.75 18.45
C PRO A 60 11.94 6.32 18.87
N LEU A 61 12.61 5.60 17.96
CA LEU A 61 13.95 5.06 18.13
C LEU A 61 14.93 5.76 17.21
N VAL A 62 16.20 5.78 17.64
CA VAL A 62 17.33 6.30 16.88
C VAL A 62 18.48 5.30 16.97
N ALA A 63 19.11 5.02 15.83
CA ALA A 63 20.36 4.28 15.77
C ALA A 63 21.53 5.28 15.78
N VAL A 64 22.52 5.05 16.63
CA VAL A 64 23.74 5.86 16.72
C VAL A 64 24.99 5.01 16.60
N ASP A 65 26.06 5.57 16.04
CA ASP A 65 27.35 4.91 15.96
C ASP A 65 28.22 5.14 17.22
N THR A 66 29.45 4.60 17.20
CA THR A 66 30.43 4.74 18.29
C THR A 66 30.85 6.18 18.59
N GLN A 67 30.63 7.11 17.64
CA GLN A 67 30.87 8.55 17.81
C GLN A 67 29.59 9.29 18.22
N ASN A 68 28.52 8.56 18.57
CA ASN A 68 27.19 9.08 18.90
C ASN A 68 26.55 9.91 17.76
N ARG A 69 26.94 9.67 16.50
CA ARG A 69 26.28 10.27 15.34
C ARG A 69 24.98 9.53 15.06
N VAL A 70 23.91 10.28 14.78
CA VAL A 70 22.61 9.71 14.39
C VAL A 70 22.69 9.12 12.99
N ARG A 71 22.34 7.84 12.86
CA ARG A 71 22.43 7.09 11.59
C ARG A 71 21.10 6.59 11.06
N ALA A 72 20.12 6.32 11.92
CA ALA A 72 18.77 5.97 11.50
C ALA A 72 17.74 6.48 12.52
N TYR A 73 16.51 6.64 12.06
CA TYR A 73 15.35 7.02 12.87
C TYR A 73 14.14 6.17 12.47
N VAL A 74 13.30 5.80 13.43
CA VAL A 74 12.03 5.14 13.16
C VAL A 74 11.02 5.48 14.25
N HIS A 75 9.76 5.66 13.87
CA HIS A 75 8.64 5.70 14.79
C HIS A 75 7.91 4.36 14.71
N PRO A 76 8.10 3.42 15.66
CA PRO A 76 7.38 2.17 15.61
C PRO A 76 5.89 2.40 15.88
N ALA A 77 5.02 1.65 15.21
CA ALA A 77 3.60 1.64 15.50
C ALA A 77 3.07 0.19 15.55
N ILE A 78 1.93 0.01 16.21
CA ILE A 78 1.16 -1.23 16.16
C ILE A 78 -0.19 -0.89 15.52
N TRP A 79 -0.55 -1.65 14.49
CA TRP A 79 -1.85 -1.56 13.85
C TRP A 79 -2.65 -2.81 14.17
N GLN A 80 -3.78 -2.63 14.85
CA GLN A 80 -4.72 -3.69 15.18
C GLN A 80 -5.93 -3.55 14.27
N LEU A 81 -6.21 -4.58 13.49
CA LEU A 81 -7.41 -4.66 12.64
C LEU A 81 -8.60 -5.17 13.46
N ASP A 82 -9.77 -4.59 13.21
CA ASP A 82 -11.04 -5.09 13.73
C ASP A 82 -11.34 -6.49 13.16
N PRO A 83 -11.97 -7.42 13.91
CA PRO A 83 -12.40 -8.72 13.41
C PRO A 83 -13.13 -8.73 12.07
N GLU A 84 -13.95 -7.71 11.81
CA GLU A 84 -14.76 -7.59 10.61
C GLU A 84 -14.10 -6.74 9.51
N ASP A 85 -12.86 -6.29 9.73
CA ASP A 85 -12.13 -5.47 8.76
C ASP A 85 -11.69 -6.33 7.55
N GLY A 86 -12.16 -5.95 6.35
CA GLY A 86 -11.79 -6.61 5.09
C GLY A 86 -10.28 -6.61 4.81
N LEU A 87 -9.50 -5.70 5.42
CA LEU A 87 -8.04 -5.69 5.31
C LEU A 87 -7.39 -6.93 5.94
N ARG A 88 -8.15 -7.71 6.74
CA ARG A 88 -7.71 -9.02 7.21
C ARG A 88 -7.51 -10.05 6.10
N ALA A 89 -8.00 -9.80 4.89
CA ALA A 89 -7.61 -10.60 3.72
C ALA A 89 -6.12 -10.52 3.44
N PHE A 90 -5.48 -9.38 3.72
CA PHE A 90 -4.13 -9.03 3.25
C PHE A 90 -3.10 -8.92 4.39
N PHE A 91 -3.57 -8.66 5.60
CA PHE A 91 -2.71 -8.40 6.76
C PHE A 91 -3.12 -9.27 7.95
N SER A 92 -2.19 -9.50 8.87
CA SER A 92 -2.52 -10.15 10.14
C SER A 92 -3.43 -9.25 10.99
N ASP A 93 -4.11 -9.81 11.98
CA ASP A 93 -4.95 -9.03 12.90
C ASP A 93 -4.19 -7.98 13.70
N ARG A 94 -2.89 -8.20 13.99
CA ARG A 94 -2.05 -7.27 14.74
C ARG A 94 -0.66 -7.16 14.10
N ASN A 95 -0.35 -6.01 13.52
CA ASN A 95 0.87 -5.78 12.75
C ASN A 95 1.78 -4.76 13.43
N GLY A 96 3.10 -5.01 13.41
CA GLY A 96 4.11 -4.02 13.77
C GLY A 96 4.57 -3.23 12.55
N LEU A 97 4.53 -1.90 12.61
CA LEU A 97 4.94 -1.03 11.51
C LEU A 97 6.23 -0.29 11.85
N ALA A 98 7.16 -0.25 10.90
CA ALA A 98 8.28 0.68 10.93
C ALA A 98 7.86 2.02 10.31
N ARG A 99 7.01 2.78 11.00
CA ARG A 99 6.47 4.05 10.51
C ARG A 99 7.58 5.12 10.48
N TYR A 100 7.58 5.97 9.46
CA TYR A 100 8.63 7.00 9.25
C TYR A 100 10.06 6.47 9.33
N LEU A 101 10.30 5.31 8.71
CA LEU A 101 11.62 4.71 8.63
C LEU A 101 12.59 5.63 7.86
N THR A 102 13.63 6.10 8.54
CA THR A 102 14.69 6.93 7.98
C THR A 102 16.02 6.22 8.16
N LEU A 103 16.71 6.00 7.05
CA LEU A 103 17.93 5.23 6.94
C LEU A 103 19.07 6.13 6.43
N PRO A 104 20.34 5.74 6.64
CA PRO A 104 21.48 6.49 6.11
C PRO A 104 21.51 6.43 4.58
N ASP A 105 22.41 7.21 3.99
CA ASP A 105 22.69 7.11 2.55
C ASP A 105 23.20 5.69 2.23
N PRO A 106 22.70 5.03 1.17
CA PRO A 106 23.18 3.70 0.78
C PRO A 106 24.69 3.63 0.49
N ASP A 107 25.34 4.75 0.14
CA ASP A 107 26.78 4.82 -0.08
C ASP A 107 27.60 4.92 1.21
N ASP A 108 26.95 5.13 2.37
CA ASP A 108 27.62 5.10 3.66
C ASP A 108 28.13 3.68 3.98
N ALA A 109 29.41 3.59 4.37
CA ALA A 109 30.11 2.31 4.59
C ALA A 109 29.46 1.38 5.63
N ASP A 110 28.65 1.92 6.55
CA ASP A 110 27.95 1.19 7.61
C ASP A 110 26.43 1.18 7.46
N ALA A 111 25.88 1.62 6.31
CA ALA A 111 24.43 1.64 6.07
C ALA A 111 23.79 0.27 6.35
N PHE A 112 24.36 -0.80 5.79
CA PHE A 112 23.86 -2.17 5.98
C PHE A 112 23.84 -2.60 7.45
N LEU A 113 24.89 -2.26 8.21
CA LEU A 113 24.97 -2.59 9.63
C LEU A 113 23.91 -1.82 10.42
N VAL A 114 23.77 -0.52 10.18
CA VAL A 114 22.75 0.33 10.81
C VAL A 114 21.36 -0.24 10.64
N VAL A 115 20.99 -0.58 9.39
CA VAL A 115 19.66 -1.10 9.08
C VAL A 115 19.45 -2.45 9.73
N SER A 116 20.41 -3.38 9.61
CA SER A 116 20.30 -4.72 10.20
C SER A 116 20.14 -4.66 11.72
N THR A 117 20.91 -3.79 12.40
CA THR A 117 20.78 -3.58 13.86
C THR A 117 19.44 -2.95 14.22
N LEU A 118 18.95 -1.98 13.44
CA LEU A 118 17.66 -1.35 13.70
C LEU A 118 16.50 -2.35 13.60
N PHE A 119 16.47 -3.18 12.55
CA PHE A 119 15.43 -4.20 12.38
C PHE A 119 15.50 -5.30 13.44
N ALA A 120 16.70 -5.71 13.86
CA ALA A 120 16.88 -6.64 14.97
C ALA A 120 16.30 -6.07 16.29
N GLU A 121 16.58 -4.80 16.60
CA GLU A 121 16.04 -4.13 17.79
C GLU A 121 14.51 -4.01 17.73
N LEU A 122 13.95 -3.61 16.57
CA LEU A 122 12.49 -3.54 16.37
C LEU A 122 11.85 -4.90 16.65
N THR A 123 12.41 -5.96 16.07
CA THR A 123 11.96 -7.35 16.29
C THR A 123 12.00 -7.71 17.78
N GLN A 124 13.11 -7.41 18.45
CA GLN A 124 13.30 -7.72 19.86
C GLN A 124 12.28 -7.00 20.76
N ARG A 125 12.02 -5.71 20.54
CA ARG A 125 11.02 -4.94 21.30
C ARG A 125 9.61 -5.47 21.09
N ARG A 126 9.32 -5.96 19.88
CA ARG A 126 8.01 -6.49 19.50
C ARG A 126 7.73 -7.90 20.02
N ASN A 127 8.76 -8.66 20.42
CA ASN A 127 8.60 -10.02 20.95
C ASN A 127 7.66 -10.11 22.19
N GLY A 128 7.45 -9.01 22.91
CA GLY A 128 6.48 -8.91 24.02
C GLY A 128 5.09 -8.38 23.64
N GLN A 129 4.90 -7.88 22.41
CA GLN A 129 3.71 -7.11 22.00
C GLN A 129 2.66 -7.93 21.23
N ARG A 130 2.86 -9.26 21.13
CA ARG A 130 1.94 -10.22 20.48
C ARG A 130 1.57 -9.87 19.04
N ILE A 131 2.45 -9.19 18.31
CA ILE A 131 2.24 -8.96 16.87
C ILE A 131 2.31 -10.28 16.10
N ARG A 132 1.56 -10.37 15.01
CA ARG A 132 1.51 -11.54 14.11
C ARG A 132 2.11 -11.26 12.74
N GLY A 133 2.19 -9.99 12.36
CA GLY A 133 2.89 -9.55 11.16
C GLY A 133 3.72 -8.31 11.39
N GLU A 134 4.58 -8.00 10.44
CA GLU A 134 5.28 -6.72 10.34
C GLU A 134 5.21 -6.18 8.94
N ILE A 135 5.14 -4.84 8.86
CA ILE A 135 4.96 -4.12 7.61
C ILE A 135 6.03 -3.03 7.50
N VAL A 136 6.65 -2.95 6.33
CA VAL A 136 7.55 -1.87 5.94
C VAL A 136 7.08 -1.31 4.61
N TYR A 137 6.97 0.02 4.53
CA TYR A 137 6.78 0.71 3.26
C TYR A 137 8.09 1.33 2.82
N TRP A 138 8.43 1.19 1.55
CA TRP A 138 9.66 1.76 0.98
C TRP A 138 9.43 2.22 -0.46
N PRO A 139 10.03 3.34 -0.92
CA PRO A 139 9.82 3.80 -2.29
C PRO A 139 10.30 2.79 -3.33
N SER A 140 9.52 2.61 -4.39
CA SER A 140 9.84 1.66 -5.48
C SER A 140 11.10 2.05 -6.25
N CYS A 141 11.48 3.33 -6.22
CA CYS A 141 12.69 3.85 -6.86
C CYS A 141 13.97 3.63 -6.04
N ASP A 142 13.86 3.23 -4.77
CA ASP A 142 14.99 3.15 -3.82
C ASP A 142 15.38 1.71 -3.47
N LEU A 143 15.85 0.96 -4.48
CA LEU A 143 15.95 -0.51 -4.46
C LEU A 143 17.00 -1.13 -3.52
N TRP A 144 17.88 -0.34 -2.89
CA TRP A 144 18.99 -0.91 -2.10
C TRP A 144 18.51 -1.70 -0.87
N LEU A 145 17.31 -1.38 -0.36
CA LEU A 145 16.75 -2.01 0.84
C LEU A 145 16.18 -3.42 0.56
N ASP A 146 15.83 -3.75 -0.69
CA ASP A 146 15.18 -5.01 -1.10
C ASP A 146 15.92 -6.25 -0.57
N LYS A 147 17.20 -6.35 -0.91
CA LYS A 147 18.03 -7.51 -0.54
C LYS A 147 18.20 -7.63 0.97
N LEU A 148 18.18 -6.51 1.69
CA LEU A 148 18.32 -6.50 3.14
C LEU A 148 17.02 -6.96 3.79
N LEU A 149 15.87 -6.43 3.37
CA LEU A 149 14.57 -6.87 3.88
C LEU A 149 14.35 -8.36 3.66
N HIS A 150 14.71 -8.86 2.47
CA HIS A 150 14.63 -10.29 2.18
C HIS A 150 15.50 -11.14 3.12
N LYS A 151 16.75 -10.72 3.40
CA LYS A 151 17.62 -11.38 4.40
C LYS A 151 17.06 -11.33 5.82
N GLN A 152 16.22 -10.34 6.12
CA GLN A 152 15.51 -10.22 7.39
C GLN A 152 14.16 -10.99 7.38
N GLY A 153 13.85 -11.74 6.32
CA GLY A 153 12.63 -12.55 6.21
C GLY A 153 11.38 -11.78 5.81
N TYR A 154 11.52 -10.55 5.33
CA TYR A 154 10.42 -9.82 4.68
C TYR A 154 10.29 -10.26 3.23
N LEU A 155 9.06 -10.36 2.74
CA LEU A 155 8.74 -10.60 1.34
C LEU A 155 8.06 -9.36 0.77
N LEU A 156 8.28 -9.10 -0.52
CA LEU A 156 7.52 -8.07 -1.23
C LEU A 156 6.08 -8.56 -1.39
N ASP A 157 5.13 -7.80 -0.86
CA ASP A 157 3.72 -8.15 -0.91
C ASP A 157 3.00 -7.42 -2.05
N SER A 158 3.10 -6.09 -2.06
CA SER A 158 2.35 -5.25 -2.98
C SER A 158 3.12 -4.01 -3.38
N GLU A 159 2.79 -3.48 -4.55
CA GLU A 159 3.22 -2.17 -5.02
C GLU A 159 2.00 -1.25 -5.08
N LEU A 160 2.09 -0.09 -4.43
CA LEU A 160 1.18 1.04 -4.66
C LEU A 160 1.59 1.69 -5.97
N ALA A 161 0.79 1.52 -7.01
CA ALA A 161 0.99 2.15 -8.31
C ALA A 161 0.22 3.46 -8.39
N TYR A 162 0.79 4.41 -9.12
CA TYR A 162 0.25 5.74 -9.30
C TYR A 162 0.26 6.14 -10.77
N GLN A 163 -0.81 6.77 -11.22
CA GLN A 163 -0.89 7.47 -12.51
C GLN A 163 -1.43 8.88 -12.29
N ARG A 164 -0.66 9.88 -12.70
CA ARG A 164 -1.02 11.30 -12.56
C ARG A 164 -2.14 11.68 -13.53
N PHE A 165 -3.02 12.58 -13.10
CA PHE A 165 -4.04 13.16 -13.98
C PHE A 165 -3.43 14.13 -15.03
N PRO A 166 -3.98 14.22 -16.26
CA PRO A 166 -5.08 13.44 -16.81
C PRO A 166 -4.69 11.97 -16.99
N ILE A 167 -5.57 11.08 -16.53
CA ILE A 167 -5.40 9.64 -16.68
C ILE A 167 -5.57 9.32 -18.17
N LYS A 168 -4.57 8.68 -18.77
CA LYS A 168 -4.54 8.38 -20.20
C LYS A 168 -4.65 6.88 -20.41
N ILE A 169 -5.87 6.39 -20.48
CA ILE A 169 -6.15 5.03 -20.92
C ILE A 169 -6.39 5.06 -22.43
N SER A 170 -5.58 4.32 -23.18
CA SER A 170 -5.80 4.20 -24.63
C SER A 170 -7.14 3.52 -24.91
N GLU A 171 -7.66 3.62 -26.12
CA GLU A 171 -8.82 2.79 -26.50
C GLU A 171 -8.46 1.30 -26.43
N PRO A 172 -9.42 0.41 -26.07
CA PRO A 172 -9.19 -1.02 -26.08
C PRO A 172 -8.76 -1.49 -27.49
N PRO A 173 -7.75 -2.37 -27.60
CA PRO A 173 -7.21 -2.79 -28.90
C PRO A 173 -8.19 -3.57 -29.78
N HIS A 174 -9.29 -4.07 -29.20
CA HIS A 174 -10.34 -4.78 -29.92
C HIS A 174 -11.67 -4.04 -29.76
N SER A 175 -12.18 -3.52 -30.88
CA SER A 175 -13.60 -3.20 -31.01
C SER A 175 -14.33 -4.54 -31.01
N TYR A 176 -15.17 -4.77 -30.01
CA TYR A 176 -16.02 -5.96 -29.87
C TYR A 176 -17.19 -5.96 -30.88
N SER A 177 -16.90 -5.65 -32.14
CA SER A 177 -17.87 -5.50 -33.21
C SER A 177 -18.52 -6.86 -33.51
N GLY A 178 -19.73 -7.07 -32.98
CA GLY A 178 -20.52 -8.29 -33.16
C GLY A 178 -20.93 -8.99 -31.87
N THR A 179 -20.35 -8.65 -30.73
CA THR A 179 -20.77 -9.12 -29.40
C THR A 179 -21.52 -8.02 -28.67
N ASN A 180 -22.61 -8.36 -27.97
CA ASN A 180 -23.37 -7.41 -27.16
C ASN A 180 -22.65 -7.14 -25.83
N MET A 181 -21.46 -6.53 -25.93
CA MET A 181 -20.63 -6.18 -24.78
C MET A 181 -20.76 -4.70 -24.46
N GLN A 182 -21.12 -4.37 -23.22
CA GLN A 182 -21.35 -3.00 -22.77
C GLN A 182 -20.84 -2.78 -21.34
N SER A 183 -20.36 -1.57 -21.05
CA SER A 183 -20.08 -1.13 -19.69
C SER A 183 -21.29 -0.38 -19.12
N ARG A 184 -21.60 -0.61 -17.84
CA ARG A 184 -22.61 0.18 -17.10
C ARG A 184 -22.24 0.25 -15.62
N LEU A 185 -22.91 1.16 -14.90
CA LEU A 185 -22.91 1.10 -13.44
C LEU A 185 -23.61 -0.17 -12.97
N ALA A 186 -23.12 -0.74 -11.88
CA ALA A 186 -23.78 -1.86 -11.22
C ALA A 186 -25.14 -1.45 -10.65
N CYS A 187 -26.07 -2.39 -10.60
CA CYS A 187 -27.34 -2.26 -9.91
C CYS A 187 -27.48 -3.32 -8.82
N ARG A 188 -28.49 -3.17 -7.96
CA ARG A 188 -28.70 -4.07 -6.82
C ARG A 188 -28.86 -5.54 -7.22
N ASP A 189 -29.44 -5.81 -8.38
CA ASP A 189 -29.62 -7.18 -8.88
C ASP A 189 -28.30 -7.86 -9.25
N ASP A 190 -27.20 -7.10 -9.38
CA ASP A 190 -25.87 -7.63 -9.66
C ASP A 190 -25.14 -8.14 -8.40
N GLU A 191 -25.63 -7.85 -7.18
CA GLU A 191 -24.87 -8.02 -5.92
C GLU A 191 -24.24 -9.41 -5.76
N ASP A 192 -24.99 -10.47 -6.02
CA ASP A 192 -24.48 -11.84 -5.89
C ASP A 192 -23.41 -12.18 -6.93
N VAL A 193 -23.53 -11.63 -8.14
CA VAL A 193 -22.51 -11.81 -9.19
C VAL A 193 -21.26 -11.00 -8.87
N LEU A 194 -21.41 -9.80 -8.28
CA LEU A 194 -20.28 -8.99 -7.81
C LEU A 194 -19.51 -9.70 -6.71
N ALA A 195 -20.20 -10.25 -5.71
CA ALA A 195 -19.57 -11.00 -4.62
C ALA A 195 -18.85 -12.27 -5.13
N ALA A 196 -19.44 -12.94 -6.13
CA ALA A 196 -18.80 -14.09 -6.79
C ALA A 196 -17.52 -13.68 -7.54
N LEU A 197 -17.57 -12.59 -8.32
CA LEU A 197 -16.40 -12.04 -9.03
C LEU A 197 -15.29 -11.60 -8.06
N PHE A 198 -15.65 -10.96 -6.95
CA PHE A 198 -14.72 -10.56 -5.89
C PHE A 198 -14.01 -11.76 -5.28
N THR A 199 -14.78 -12.81 -4.97
CA THR A 199 -14.23 -14.06 -4.43
C THR A 199 -13.30 -14.72 -5.43
N GLU A 200 -13.68 -14.77 -6.71
CA GLU A 200 -12.86 -15.35 -7.77
C GLU A 200 -11.54 -14.59 -7.97
N GLU A 201 -11.57 -13.26 -7.87
CA GLU A 201 -10.38 -12.41 -7.86
C GLU A 201 -9.46 -12.78 -6.70
N LEU A 202 -9.95 -12.76 -5.45
CA LEU A 202 -9.13 -13.06 -4.28
C LEU A 202 -8.52 -14.46 -4.31
N VAL A 203 -9.32 -15.47 -4.66
CA VAL A 203 -8.83 -16.86 -4.81
C VAL A 203 -7.76 -16.96 -5.89
N PHE A 204 -7.86 -16.17 -6.97
CA PHE A 204 -6.80 -16.12 -7.97
C PHE A 204 -5.50 -15.51 -7.44
N HIS A 205 -5.54 -14.63 -6.45
CA HIS A 205 -4.36 -14.00 -5.86
C HIS A 205 -3.59 -14.92 -4.89
N GLU A 206 -4.27 -15.82 -4.17
CA GLU A 206 -3.68 -16.67 -3.12
C GLU A 206 -2.40 -17.42 -3.54
N PRO A 207 -2.28 -17.99 -4.76
CA PRO A 207 -1.06 -18.72 -5.15
C PRO A 207 0.19 -17.85 -5.33
N TYR A 208 0.02 -16.53 -5.46
CA TYR A 208 1.13 -15.60 -5.76
C TYR A 208 1.63 -14.85 -4.54
N THR A 209 0.95 -14.97 -3.40
CA THR A 209 1.35 -14.28 -2.17
C THR A 209 0.88 -15.05 -0.95
N PRO A 210 1.73 -15.21 0.08
CA PRO A 210 1.32 -15.83 1.34
C PRO A 210 0.43 -14.91 2.19
N PHE A 211 0.18 -13.67 1.75
CA PHE A 211 -0.49 -12.64 2.52
C PHE A 211 -1.99 -12.54 2.23
N VAL A 212 -2.40 -12.91 1.02
CA VAL A 212 -3.81 -12.94 0.62
C VAL A 212 -4.43 -14.27 1.03
N HIS A 213 -5.56 -14.20 1.73
CA HIS A 213 -6.36 -15.37 2.04
C HIS A 213 -7.84 -15.01 2.13
N MET A 214 -8.69 -15.83 1.51
CA MET A 214 -10.12 -15.66 1.60
C MET A 214 -10.63 -16.00 3.01
N ASN A 215 -11.49 -15.15 3.56
CA ASN A 215 -12.25 -15.46 4.76
C ASN A 215 -13.67 -14.84 4.69
N PRO A 216 -14.65 -15.33 5.47
CA PRO A 216 -16.03 -14.82 5.39
C PRO A 216 -16.18 -13.33 5.71
N ALA A 217 -15.35 -12.77 6.58
CA ALA A 217 -15.43 -11.35 6.95
C ALA A 217 -15.09 -10.44 5.76
N VAL A 218 -14.24 -10.91 4.84
CA VAL A 218 -13.82 -10.17 3.65
C VAL A 218 -14.96 -10.03 2.65
N GLU A 219 -15.70 -11.12 2.38
CA GLU A 219 -16.92 -11.04 1.55
C GLU A 219 -17.97 -10.14 2.21
N GLN A 220 -18.16 -10.28 3.53
CA GLN A 220 -19.12 -9.44 4.25
C GLN A 220 -18.75 -7.96 4.17
N ALA A 221 -17.48 -7.60 4.36
CA ALA A 221 -16.99 -6.22 4.22
C ALA A 221 -17.22 -5.66 2.80
N PHE A 222 -17.05 -6.49 1.77
CA PHE A 222 -17.38 -6.11 0.39
C PHE A 222 -18.89 -5.84 0.22
N ARG A 223 -19.76 -6.72 0.74
CA ARG A 223 -21.22 -6.53 0.71
C ARG A 223 -21.67 -5.31 1.51
N ASP A 224 -21.05 -5.04 2.65
CA ASP A 224 -21.33 -3.86 3.46
C ASP A 224 -21.03 -2.58 2.68
N ARG A 225 -19.95 -2.57 1.89
CA ARG A 225 -19.63 -1.45 0.99
C ARG A 225 -20.64 -1.31 -0.15
N LEU A 226 -21.07 -2.41 -0.77
CA LEU A 226 -22.18 -2.38 -1.74
C LEU A 226 -23.47 -1.85 -1.13
N SER A 227 -23.74 -2.14 0.14
CA SER A 227 -24.93 -1.63 0.84
C SER A 227 -24.97 -0.10 0.90
N LEU A 228 -23.80 0.58 0.99
CA LEU A 228 -23.71 2.04 0.92
C LEU A 228 -24.13 2.55 -0.45
N LEU A 229 -23.64 1.91 -1.52
CA LEU A 229 -24.03 2.22 -2.90
C LEU A 229 -25.54 2.02 -3.10
N TRP A 230 -26.10 0.90 -2.64
CA TRP A 230 -27.53 0.62 -2.76
C TRP A 230 -28.41 1.53 -1.92
N ALA A 231 -27.88 2.08 -0.83
CA ALA A 231 -28.53 3.11 -0.03
C ALA A 231 -28.47 4.50 -0.69
N GLY A 232 -27.83 4.64 -1.86
CA GLY A 232 -27.71 5.89 -2.60
C GLY A 232 -26.72 6.87 -1.98
N LYS A 233 -25.74 6.38 -1.20
CA LYS A 233 -24.66 7.19 -0.67
C LYS A 233 -23.73 7.67 -1.79
N SER A 234 -23.17 8.86 -1.62
CA SER A 234 -22.18 9.43 -2.54
C SER A 234 -20.78 8.84 -2.30
N LEU A 235 -19.87 9.04 -3.27
CA LEU A 235 -18.46 8.69 -3.12
C LEU A 235 -17.81 9.42 -1.93
N GLU A 236 -18.14 10.69 -1.73
CA GLU A 236 -17.70 11.49 -0.58
C GLU A 236 -18.21 10.97 0.77
N GLU A 237 -19.36 10.29 0.78
CA GLU A 237 -19.89 9.59 1.97
C GLU A 237 -19.32 8.18 2.14
N GLY A 238 -18.38 7.76 1.27
CA GLY A 238 -17.69 6.48 1.35
C GLY A 238 -18.36 5.34 0.57
N ALA A 239 -19.35 5.61 -0.28
CA ALA A 239 -19.88 4.58 -1.18
C ALA A 239 -18.87 4.26 -2.29
N PRO A 240 -18.75 3.00 -2.72
CA PRO A 240 -17.95 2.66 -3.89
C PRO A 240 -18.64 3.11 -5.18
N LEU A 241 -17.84 3.39 -6.21
CA LEU A 241 -18.28 3.39 -7.60
C LEU A 241 -18.00 2.01 -8.18
N VAL A 242 -19.05 1.32 -8.63
CA VAL A 242 -18.94 -0.03 -9.20
C VAL A 242 -19.37 -0.02 -10.66
N VAL A 243 -18.43 -0.38 -11.54
CA VAL A 243 -18.65 -0.54 -12.98
C VAL A 243 -18.64 -2.02 -13.30
N VAL A 244 -19.55 -2.45 -14.16
CA VAL A 244 -19.59 -3.81 -14.69
C VAL A 244 -19.42 -3.81 -16.20
N ILE A 245 -18.83 -4.89 -16.72
CA ILE A 245 -18.96 -5.26 -18.13
C ILE A 245 -20.00 -6.36 -18.23
N GLU A 246 -20.98 -6.13 -19.10
CA GLU A 246 -22.04 -7.07 -19.43
C GLU A 246 -21.78 -7.65 -20.82
N LEU A 247 -21.95 -8.97 -20.96
CA LEU A 247 -21.90 -9.70 -22.22
C LEU A 247 -23.17 -10.52 -22.36
N ASP A 248 -23.94 -10.26 -23.42
CA ASP A 248 -25.21 -10.97 -23.70
C ASP A 248 -26.17 -10.99 -22.49
N GLY A 249 -26.28 -9.86 -21.79
CA GLY A 249 -27.17 -9.70 -20.62
C GLY A 249 -26.61 -10.26 -19.31
N ARG A 250 -25.36 -10.72 -19.28
CA ARG A 250 -24.72 -11.28 -18.09
C ARG A 250 -23.53 -10.43 -17.67
N VAL A 251 -23.43 -10.08 -16.39
CA VAL A 251 -22.23 -9.46 -15.83
C VAL A 251 -21.08 -10.46 -15.87
N VAL A 252 -19.95 -10.04 -16.45
CA VAL A 252 -18.75 -10.88 -16.66
C VAL A 252 -17.47 -10.27 -16.10
N ALA A 253 -17.52 -9.01 -15.70
CA ALA A 253 -16.41 -8.34 -15.04
C ALA A 253 -16.93 -7.20 -14.17
N MET A 254 -16.16 -6.82 -13.15
CA MET A 254 -16.46 -5.69 -12.29
C MET A 254 -15.20 -4.94 -11.88
N SER A 255 -15.33 -3.64 -11.68
CA SER A 255 -14.36 -2.80 -10.98
C SER A 255 -15.08 -2.09 -9.85
N GLU A 256 -14.53 -2.21 -8.65
CA GLU A 256 -14.93 -1.43 -7.49
C GLU A 256 -13.84 -0.36 -7.26
N SER A 257 -14.25 0.90 -7.14
CA SER A 257 -13.33 2.02 -6.95
C SER A 257 -13.88 3.06 -5.98
N ASP A 258 -12.98 3.70 -5.24
CA ASP A 258 -13.30 4.72 -4.26
C ASP A 258 -12.72 6.07 -4.63
N LEU A 259 -13.33 7.11 -4.07
CA LEU A 259 -12.69 8.42 -3.96
C LEU A 259 -11.80 8.43 -2.71
N TYR A 260 -10.49 8.40 -2.92
CA TYR A 260 -9.50 8.46 -1.86
C TYR A 260 -8.98 9.90 -1.71
N ILE A 261 -9.21 10.51 -0.54
CA ILE A 261 -8.82 11.90 -0.27
C ILE A 261 -7.68 11.90 0.75
N VAL A 262 -6.56 12.50 0.38
CA VAL A 262 -5.43 12.74 1.28
C VAL A 262 -5.44 14.20 1.68
N ASN A 263 -5.68 14.48 2.96
CA ASN A 263 -5.68 15.82 3.52
C ASN A 263 -4.27 16.20 4.01
N GLU A 264 -3.86 17.46 3.81
CA GLU A 264 -2.55 17.96 4.30
C GLU A 264 -2.41 17.84 5.84
N ASP A 265 -3.53 17.99 6.55
CA ASP A 265 -3.56 18.01 8.02
C ASP A 265 -3.67 16.61 8.64
N GLU A 266 -3.88 15.56 7.84
CA GLU A 266 -3.91 14.18 8.33
C GLU A 266 -2.50 13.69 8.60
N LYS A 267 -2.10 13.84 9.87
CA LYS A 267 -0.76 13.51 10.39
C LYS A 267 -0.36 12.05 10.22
N ASP A 268 -1.31 11.15 9.94
CA ASP A 268 -1.11 9.70 9.97
C ASP A 268 -1.22 8.99 8.62
N ALA A 269 -1.97 9.55 7.65
CA ALA A 269 -2.23 8.93 6.34
C ALA A 269 -1.34 9.47 5.20
N SER A 270 -0.70 10.63 5.39
CA SER A 270 -0.19 11.46 4.28
C SER A 270 1.22 11.16 3.74
N TYR A 271 1.91 10.08 4.15
CA TYR A 271 3.29 9.89 3.70
C TYR A 271 3.46 9.11 2.39
N LEU A 272 2.47 8.32 1.96
CA LEU A 272 2.56 7.53 0.73
C LEU A 272 2.18 8.33 -0.51
N LEU A 273 1.30 9.32 -0.38
CA LEU A 273 0.80 10.11 -1.49
C LEU A 273 0.78 11.59 -1.10
N PRO A 274 0.98 12.50 -2.06
CA PRO A 274 0.71 13.92 -1.85
C PRO A 274 -0.75 14.15 -1.44
N ALA A 275 -1.01 15.27 -0.76
CA ALA A 275 -2.39 15.71 -0.55
C ALA A 275 -3.11 15.87 -1.90
N GLY A 276 -4.36 15.44 -1.97
CA GLY A 276 -5.11 15.42 -3.21
C GLY A 276 -6.29 14.44 -3.20
N ARG A 277 -6.96 14.36 -4.34
CA ARG A 277 -8.11 13.48 -4.62
C ARG A 277 -7.69 12.42 -5.63
N TYR A 278 -7.88 11.16 -5.29
CA TYR A 278 -7.44 10.03 -6.11
C TYR A 278 -8.59 9.08 -6.38
N CYS A 279 -8.70 8.58 -7.61
CA CYS A 279 -9.49 7.38 -7.87
C CYS A 279 -8.66 6.17 -7.41
N HIS A 280 -9.12 5.51 -6.35
CA HIS A 280 -8.53 4.28 -5.87
C HIS A 280 -9.26 3.10 -6.50
N ILE A 281 -8.59 2.39 -7.41
CA ILE A 281 -9.12 1.15 -7.99
C ILE A 281 -8.81 0.02 -7.01
N ASN A 282 -9.83 -0.39 -6.25
CA ASN A 282 -9.67 -1.30 -5.12
C ASN A 282 -9.69 -2.77 -5.57
N ASN A 283 -10.75 -3.17 -6.27
CA ASN A 283 -10.96 -4.54 -6.73
C ASN A 283 -11.27 -4.57 -8.23
N MET A 284 -10.77 -5.60 -8.91
CA MET A 284 -11.05 -5.83 -10.32
C MET A 284 -11.08 -7.31 -10.68
N GLY A 285 -12.28 -7.79 -10.99
CA GLY A 285 -12.53 -9.17 -11.39
C GLY A 285 -12.97 -9.27 -12.84
N VAL A 286 -12.46 -10.28 -13.55
CA VAL A 286 -13.00 -10.75 -14.83
C VAL A 286 -13.19 -12.26 -14.71
N CYS A 287 -14.36 -12.77 -15.09
CA CYS A 287 -14.64 -14.21 -15.12
C CYS A 287 -13.50 -14.97 -15.81
N GLN A 288 -13.09 -16.07 -15.21
CA GLN A 288 -11.91 -16.85 -15.61
C GLN A 288 -11.90 -17.20 -17.11
N GLU A 289 -13.04 -17.57 -17.68
CA GLU A 289 -13.15 -17.98 -19.08
C GLU A 289 -12.93 -16.84 -20.07
N LEU A 290 -13.03 -15.59 -19.60
CA LEU A 290 -12.98 -14.38 -20.42
C LEU A 290 -11.71 -13.55 -20.20
N ARG A 291 -10.79 -14.01 -19.35
CA ARG A 291 -9.50 -13.35 -19.12
C ARG A 291 -8.65 -13.36 -20.38
N GLY A 292 -7.79 -12.35 -20.52
CA GLY A 292 -6.89 -12.20 -21.68
C GLY A 292 -7.55 -11.67 -22.96
N GLN A 293 -8.85 -11.37 -22.93
CA GLN A 293 -9.59 -10.87 -24.11
C GLN A 293 -9.62 -9.33 -24.21
N GLY A 294 -9.11 -8.62 -23.21
CA GLY A 294 -9.10 -7.15 -23.16
C GLY A 294 -10.24 -6.52 -22.33
N ILE A 295 -11.09 -7.32 -21.69
CA ILE A 295 -12.22 -6.85 -20.86
C ILE A 295 -11.73 -5.96 -19.70
N GLY A 296 -10.64 -6.33 -19.02
CA GLY A 296 -10.06 -5.50 -17.96
C GLY A 296 -9.65 -4.10 -18.42
N HIS A 297 -9.17 -3.96 -19.67
CA HIS A 297 -8.86 -2.65 -20.25
C HIS A 297 -10.13 -1.81 -20.39
N MET A 298 -11.20 -2.37 -21.00
CA MET A 298 -12.49 -1.68 -21.13
C MET A 298 -13.00 -1.21 -19.78
N LEU A 299 -12.88 -2.07 -18.77
CA LEU A 299 -13.35 -1.80 -17.43
C LEU A 299 -12.59 -0.62 -16.80
N VAL A 300 -11.24 -0.59 -16.87
CA VAL A 300 -10.45 0.55 -16.40
C VAL A 300 -10.83 1.83 -17.13
N LYS A 301 -10.99 1.77 -18.45
CA LYS A 301 -11.42 2.93 -19.24
C LYS A 301 -12.77 3.46 -18.76
N ALA A 302 -13.77 2.58 -18.62
CA ALA A 302 -15.10 2.96 -18.16
C ALA A 302 -15.09 3.54 -16.74
N THR A 303 -14.30 2.96 -15.83
CA THR A 303 -14.09 3.51 -14.47
C THR A 303 -13.49 4.92 -14.54
N VAL A 304 -12.41 5.12 -15.28
CA VAL A 304 -11.73 6.42 -15.39
C VAL A 304 -12.63 7.47 -16.01
N ASP A 305 -13.36 7.14 -17.07
CA ASP A 305 -14.30 8.05 -17.75
C ASP A 305 -15.39 8.52 -16.76
N LEU A 306 -15.89 7.64 -15.89
CA LEU A 306 -16.89 8.00 -14.87
C LEU A 306 -16.33 8.87 -13.73
N PHE A 307 -15.03 8.80 -13.47
CA PHE A 307 -14.35 9.63 -12.47
C PHE A 307 -13.88 10.98 -13.03
N GLU A 308 -13.92 11.19 -14.36
CA GLU A 308 -13.50 12.45 -15.00
C GLU A 308 -14.10 13.72 -14.35
N PRO A 309 -15.39 13.76 -13.95
CA PRO A 309 -15.98 14.95 -13.34
C PRO A 309 -15.46 15.29 -11.93
N MET A 310 -14.67 14.42 -11.29
CA MET A 310 -14.35 14.50 -9.85
C MET A 310 -13.11 15.34 -9.51
N ASN A 311 -12.50 16.01 -10.49
CA ASN A 311 -11.27 16.82 -10.35
C ASN A 311 -10.15 16.07 -9.60
N LEU A 312 -9.74 14.93 -10.16
CA LEU A 312 -8.72 14.07 -9.55
C LEU A 312 -7.30 14.58 -9.81
N ASP A 313 -6.41 14.33 -8.85
CA ASP A 313 -4.96 14.52 -8.96
C ASP A 313 -4.26 13.28 -9.56
N GLY A 314 -4.93 12.12 -9.49
CA GLY A 314 -4.51 10.89 -10.17
C GLY A 314 -5.36 9.68 -9.83
N SER A 315 -4.87 8.51 -10.25
CA SER A 315 -5.39 7.21 -9.85
C SER A 315 -4.32 6.40 -9.13
N ILE A 316 -4.76 5.60 -8.17
CA ILE A 316 -3.94 4.70 -7.39
C ILE A 316 -4.55 3.30 -7.35
N LEU A 317 -3.71 2.31 -7.13
CA LEU A 317 -4.10 0.94 -6.86
C LEU A 317 -2.94 0.20 -6.18
N TRP A 318 -3.27 -0.88 -5.48
CA TRP A 318 -2.29 -1.84 -5.02
C TRP A 318 -2.31 -3.07 -5.91
N PHE A 319 -1.15 -3.56 -6.32
CA PHE A 319 -1.05 -4.84 -7.02
C PHE A 319 0.12 -5.65 -6.52
N ASN A 320 -0.02 -6.98 -6.51
CA ASN A 320 1.09 -7.87 -6.23
C ASN A 320 1.95 -8.05 -7.50
N PRO A 321 3.28 -7.79 -7.43
CA PRO A 321 4.16 -7.88 -8.59
C PRO A 321 4.45 -9.31 -9.06
N ASP A 322 4.19 -10.32 -8.23
CA ASP A 322 4.28 -11.74 -8.58
C ASP A 322 2.99 -12.26 -9.24
N ASN A 323 1.88 -11.52 -9.18
CA ASN A 323 0.67 -11.86 -9.96
C ASN A 323 0.96 -11.66 -11.47
N PRO A 324 0.90 -12.71 -12.29
CA PRO A 324 1.32 -12.67 -13.69
C PRO A 324 0.38 -11.87 -14.60
N LEU A 325 -0.87 -11.64 -14.20
CA LEU A 325 -1.81 -10.79 -14.93
C LEU A 325 -1.56 -9.32 -14.57
N SER A 326 -1.60 -8.99 -13.28
CA SER A 326 -1.53 -7.61 -12.79
C SER A 326 -0.17 -6.96 -13.08
N SER A 327 0.93 -7.69 -12.89
CA SER A 327 2.31 -7.19 -13.09
C SER A 327 2.61 -6.69 -14.51
N ARG A 328 1.83 -7.13 -15.50
CA ARG A 328 1.92 -6.66 -16.88
C ARG A 328 0.80 -5.73 -17.28
N PHE A 329 -0.39 -5.93 -16.70
CA PHE A 329 -1.59 -5.17 -17.04
C PHE A 329 -1.45 -3.70 -16.63
N TRP A 330 -1.12 -3.43 -15.37
CA TRP A 330 -1.09 -2.06 -14.84
C TRP A 330 -0.01 -1.18 -15.48
N PRO A 331 1.26 -1.64 -15.65
CA PRO A 331 2.27 -0.86 -16.35
C PRO A 331 1.92 -0.52 -17.79
N ARG A 332 1.20 -1.41 -18.50
CA ARG A 332 0.74 -1.15 -19.88
C ARG A 332 -0.34 -0.07 -19.95
N LEU A 333 -1.11 0.11 -18.87
CA LEU A 333 -2.08 1.19 -18.75
C LEU A 333 -1.46 2.50 -18.23
N GLY A 334 -0.15 2.52 -17.98
CA GLY A 334 0.59 3.71 -17.54
C GLY A 334 0.65 3.89 -16.03
N PHE A 335 0.17 2.93 -15.24
CA PHE A 335 0.39 2.92 -13.80
C PHE A 335 1.83 2.53 -13.49
N GLN A 336 2.49 3.33 -12.67
CA GLN A 336 3.89 3.11 -12.32
C GLN A 336 4.01 2.94 -10.80
N PRO A 337 4.72 1.90 -10.31
CA PRO A 337 4.99 1.73 -8.89
C PRO A 337 5.56 3.00 -8.26
N LEU A 338 5.03 3.36 -7.08
CA LEU A 338 5.47 4.51 -6.28
C LEU A 338 6.03 4.01 -4.95
N TRP A 339 5.29 3.15 -4.26
CA TRP A 339 5.71 2.53 -3.00
C TRP A 339 5.58 1.02 -3.06
N ARG A 340 6.42 0.36 -2.26
CA ARG A 340 6.39 -1.08 -2.02
C ARG A 340 6.02 -1.36 -0.58
N THR A 341 5.18 -2.36 -0.40
CA THR A 341 4.84 -2.93 0.89
C THR A 341 5.58 -4.24 1.04
N TYR A 342 6.38 -4.35 2.10
CA TYR A 342 7.02 -5.60 2.49
C TYR A 342 6.37 -6.12 3.76
N GLN A 343 6.07 -7.41 3.76
CA GLN A 343 5.45 -8.08 4.89
C GLN A 343 6.33 -9.22 5.40
N ARG A 344 6.30 -9.42 6.72
CA ARG A 344 6.85 -10.60 7.39
C ARG A 344 5.81 -11.12 8.37
N HIS A 345 5.37 -12.36 8.22
CA HIS A 345 4.43 -12.98 9.16
C HIS A 345 5.18 -13.86 10.15
N TYR A 346 4.73 -13.86 11.39
CA TYR A 346 5.14 -14.83 12.38
C TYR A 346 4.10 -15.94 12.39
N ALA A 347 4.53 -17.17 12.13
CA ALA A 347 3.66 -18.33 12.32
C ALA A 347 3.02 -18.26 13.72
N ASN A 348 1.74 -18.63 13.82
CA ASN A 348 1.10 -18.82 15.12
C ASN A 348 2.05 -19.66 15.98
N ARG A 349 2.55 -19.10 17.09
CA ARG A 349 3.38 -19.84 18.06
C ARG A 349 2.64 -21.04 18.69
N SER A 350 1.40 -21.27 18.27
CA SER A 350 0.52 -22.40 18.58
C SER A 350 0.50 -23.51 17.52
N ASN A 351 1.21 -23.40 16.40
CA ASN A 351 1.29 -24.49 15.41
C ASN A 351 2.75 -24.73 15.00
N PRO A 352 3.37 -25.85 15.42
CA PRO A 352 4.66 -26.26 14.89
C PRO A 352 4.44 -26.91 13.52
N LEU A 353 4.83 -26.21 12.47
CA LEU A 353 5.08 -26.76 11.13
C LEU A 353 6.29 -25.95 10.63
N PHE A 354 7.50 -26.48 10.44
CA PHE A 354 7.95 -27.82 10.08
C PHE A 354 9.13 -28.31 10.95
#